data_AF-A0A2D6MG12-F1
#
_entry.id   AF-A0A2D6MG12-F1
#
_cell.length_a   1.000
_cell.length_b   1.000
_cell.length_c   1.000
_cell.angle_alpha   90.00
_cell.angle_beta   90.00
_cell.angle_gamma   90.00
#
_symmetry.space_group_name_H-M   'P 1'
#
loop_
_entity.id
_entity.type
_entity.pdbx_description
1 polymer ?
#
loop_
_entity_poly.entity_id
_entity_poly.type
_entity_poly.pdbx_seq_one_letter_code
_entity_poly.pdbx_strand_id
1 'polypeptide(L)'
;MNLKYKYAIGCLVQWYEVEILGEYIESVNNALDQIDNKENVMVDFHVNMNQDLEKCDEVYSLKEIEEKLKKLLENDNFSVIFTYDKIYTIADYRRDFNNKYCTEVDVLMWGETDSLIPRQTFMILDGLHHQTKDKTPKYVATFGICKMWDDSWKPIEHSEFTDKPFIENDYDNWWSLKYTMNINEMNKFNDKVTELNVQVLNSFKFNGCGLVFSSELVRCGANIPRSVFFVHEDTSFMLSVQRMFGDTIPQFIVKNILIVHNRNHPKKRMYVKGETGQTMNLKRRSNDWYVKASKMSEENCYNSFNQIKSYSWKDVFND
;
A
#
# COMPACT_ATOMS: atom_id res chain seq x y z
N MET A 1 2.31 -8.05 -23.96
CA MET A 1 3.26 -9.07 -23.49
C MET A 1 2.51 -10.16 -22.75
N ASN A 2 2.82 -11.44 -22.94
CA ASN A 2 2.26 -12.51 -22.10
C ASN A 2 3.08 -12.70 -20.83
N LEU A 3 2.42 -12.62 -19.67
CA LEU A 3 2.99 -12.95 -18.36
C LEU A 3 3.12 -14.46 -18.21
N LYS A 4 4.23 -14.91 -17.61
CA LYS A 4 4.50 -16.34 -17.33
C LYS A 4 3.92 -16.78 -15.98
N TYR A 5 3.77 -15.84 -15.05
CA TYR A 5 3.34 -16.09 -13.69
C TYR A 5 2.04 -15.35 -13.37
N LYS A 6 1.50 -15.64 -12.19
CA LYS A 6 0.28 -15.01 -11.68
C LYS A 6 0.58 -14.00 -10.59
N TYR A 7 -0.20 -12.93 -10.57
CA TYR A 7 -0.05 -11.79 -9.66
C TYR A 7 -1.38 -11.45 -9.02
N ALA A 8 -1.34 -10.92 -7.80
CA ALA A 8 -2.48 -10.24 -7.21
C ALA A 8 -2.05 -8.85 -6.73
N ILE A 9 -2.86 -7.85 -7.00
CA ILE A 9 -2.74 -6.51 -6.43
C ILE A 9 -4.01 -6.16 -5.66
N GLY A 10 -3.85 -5.72 -4.42
CA GLY A 10 -4.97 -5.47 -3.51
C GLY A 10 -5.04 -4.03 -3.02
N CYS A 11 -6.24 -3.45 -2.95
CA CYS A 11 -6.48 -2.11 -2.42
C CYS A 11 -7.68 -2.07 -1.45
N LEU A 12 -7.43 -1.63 -0.21
CA LEU A 12 -8.50 -1.22 0.70
C LEU A 12 -8.92 0.21 0.35
N VAL A 13 -10.21 0.40 0.13
CA VAL A 13 -10.82 1.69 -0.19
C VAL A 13 -11.69 2.11 0.98
N GLN A 14 -11.38 3.24 1.60
CA GLN A 14 -12.29 3.85 2.57
C GLN A 14 -13.30 4.73 1.82
N TRP A 15 -14.56 4.76 2.25
CA TRP A 15 -15.61 5.51 1.53
C TRP A 15 -15.25 7.00 1.31
N TYR A 16 -14.49 7.60 2.23
CA TYR A 16 -14.03 9.00 2.14
C TYR A 16 -12.89 9.23 1.14
N GLU A 17 -12.35 8.18 0.49
CA GLU A 17 -11.29 8.21 -0.53
C GLU A 17 -11.86 8.19 -1.97
N VAL A 18 -13.18 8.20 -2.12
CA VAL A 18 -13.89 8.11 -3.42
C VAL A 18 -13.41 9.14 -4.46
N GLU A 19 -12.92 10.30 -4.03
CA GLU A 19 -12.47 11.36 -4.93
C GLU A 19 -11.13 11.10 -5.62
N ILE A 20 -10.33 10.16 -5.10
CA ILE A 20 -9.00 9.84 -5.65
C ILE A 20 -8.91 8.41 -6.22
N LEU A 21 -9.88 7.55 -5.90
CA LEU A 21 -9.88 6.15 -6.34
C LEU A 21 -9.72 5.99 -7.87
N GLY A 22 -10.31 6.91 -8.65
CA GLY A 22 -10.19 6.90 -10.10
C GLY A 22 -8.74 6.97 -10.61
N GLU A 23 -7.86 7.72 -9.92
CA GLU A 23 -6.45 7.85 -10.30
C GLU A 23 -5.69 6.52 -10.09
N TYR A 24 -5.97 5.83 -8.99
CA TYR A 24 -5.41 4.50 -8.73
C TYR A 24 -5.89 3.49 -9.79
N ILE A 25 -7.20 3.43 -10.06
CA ILE A 25 -7.79 2.53 -11.06
C ILE A 25 -7.19 2.78 -12.45
N GLU A 26 -7.05 4.05 -12.85
CA GLU A 26 -6.41 4.42 -14.12
C GLU A 26 -4.97 3.89 -14.18
N SER A 27 -4.20 4.03 -13.10
CA SER A 27 -2.81 3.54 -13.07
C SER A 27 -2.71 2.01 -13.15
N VAL A 28 -3.62 1.29 -12.48
CA VAL A 28 -3.69 -0.18 -12.56
C VAL A 28 -4.07 -0.61 -13.96
N ASN A 29 -5.09 0.00 -14.56
CA ASN A 29 -5.52 -0.31 -15.94
C ASN A 29 -4.39 -0.05 -16.95
N ASN A 30 -3.65 1.05 -16.81
CA ASN A 30 -2.49 1.33 -17.66
C ASN A 30 -1.40 0.26 -17.55
N ALA A 31 -1.21 -0.33 -16.38
CA ALA A 31 -0.30 -1.46 -16.18
C ALA A 31 -0.83 -2.76 -16.78
N LEU A 32 -2.14 -3.01 -16.68
CA LEU A 32 -2.80 -4.15 -17.33
C LEU A 32 -2.80 -4.03 -18.86
N ASP A 33 -2.86 -2.83 -19.42
CA ASP A 33 -2.84 -2.62 -20.87
C ASP A 33 -1.49 -2.95 -21.53
N GLN A 34 -0.43 -3.16 -20.74
CA GLN A 34 0.87 -3.63 -21.23
C GLN A 34 0.92 -5.17 -21.45
N ILE A 35 -0.10 -5.90 -20.97
CA ILE A 35 -0.14 -7.37 -20.97
C ILE A 35 -1.31 -7.90 -21.79
N ASP A 36 -1.08 -9.03 -22.46
CA ASP A 36 -2.08 -9.63 -23.37
C ASP A 36 -3.02 -10.56 -22.59
N ASN A 37 -2.48 -11.29 -21.61
CA ASN A 37 -3.20 -12.23 -20.73
C ASN A 37 -3.50 -11.60 -19.36
N LYS A 38 -4.37 -10.59 -19.36
CA LYS A 38 -4.77 -9.83 -18.15
C LYS A 38 -5.31 -10.72 -17.02
N GLU A 39 -5.86 -11.88 -17.33
CA GLU A 39 -6.36 -12.87 -16.36
C GLU A 39 -5.28 -13.44 -15.42
N ASN A 40 -4.00 -13.27 -15.76
CA ASN A 40 -2.90 -13.61 -14.86
C ASN A 40 -2.71 -12.57 -13.74
N VAL A 41 -3.42 -11.45 -13.77
CA VAL A 41 -3.40 -10.44 -12.72
C VAL A 41 -4.77 -10.35 -12.07
N MET A 42 -4.84 -10.73 -10.81
CA MET A 42 -6.03 -10.55 -9.97
C MET A 42 -6.00 -9.17 -9.34
N VAL A 43 -7.04 -8.37 -9.58
CA VAL A 43 -7.18 -7.03 -8.96
C VAL A 43 -8.28 -7.11 -7.92
N ASP A 44 -7.91 -6.94 -6.65
CA ASP A 44 -8.81 -7.07 -5.51
C ASP A 44 -9.03 -5.69 -4.86
N PHE A 45 -10.31 -5.37 -4.63
CA PHE A 45 -10.76 -4.19 -3.94
C PHE A 45 -11.64 -4.58 -2.76
N HIS A 46 -11.32 -4.05 -1.60
CA HIS A 46 -12.21 -4.09 -0.45
C HIS A 46 -12.66 -2.68 -0.12
N VAL A 47 -13.95 -2.42 -0.25
CA VAL A 47 -14.55 -1.12 0.06
C VAL A 47 -15.13 -1.16 1.46
N ASN A 48 -14.56 -0.34 2.35
CA ASN A 48 -15.08 -0.16 3.69
C ASN A 48 -16.07 1.01 3.72
N MET A 49 -17.35 0.68 3.86
CA MET A 49 -18.47 1.60 4.05
C MET A 49 -18.87 1.75 5.53
N ASN A 50 -18.21 1.01 6.43
CA ASN A 50 -18.48 1.10 7.86
C ASN A 50 -18.24 2.52 8.38
N GLN A 51 -19.04 2.91 9.37
CA GLN A 51 -19.00 4.25 9.95
C GLN A 51 -18.73 4.22 11.47
N ASP A 52 -18.22 3.13 12.04
CA ASP A 52 -18.01 3.05 13.49
C ASP A 52 -16.85 3.95 13.95
N LEU A 53 -15.83 4.11 13.10
CA LEU A 53 -14.69 5.00 13.32
C LEU A 53 -14.96 6.42 12.77
N GLU A 54 -15.26 6.52 11.48
CA GLU A 54 -15.61 7.77 10.80
C GLU A 54 -17.10 7.88 10.51
N LYS A 55 -17.70 9.05 10.75
CA LYS A 55 -19.06 9.36 10.32
C LYS A 55 -19.05 10.24 9.07
N CYS A 56 -19.93 9.96 8.12
CA CYS A 56 -20.20 10.87 7.00
C CYS A 56 -20.86 12.15 7.56
N ASP A 57 -20.43 13.29 7.04
CA ASP A 57 -21.06 14.57 7.33
C ASP A 57 -22.48 14.60 6.73
N GLU A 58 -23.43 15.14 7.49
CA GLU A 58 -24.88 15.15 7.18
C GLU A 58 -25.22 15.95 5.93
N VAL A 59 -24.32 16.83 5.49
CA VAL A 59 -24.46 17.59 4.23
C VAL A 59 -24.32 16.69 3.00
N TYR A 60 -23.69 15.52 3.13
CA TYR A 60 -23.43 14.61 2.02
C TYR A 60 -24.21 13.30 2.17
N SER A 61 -24.55 12.70 1.02
CA SER A 61 -25.23 11.42 0.98
C SER A 61 -24.20 10.28 0.90
N LEU A 62 -24.10 9.47 1.97
CA LEU A 62 -23.31 8.24 1.94
C LEU A 62 -23.74 7.31 0.79
N LYS A 63 -25.03 7.33 0.45
CA LYS A 63 -25.58 6.58 -0.69
C LYS A 63 -25.02 7.06 -2.02
N GLU A 64 -24.88 8.37 -2.23
CA GLU A 64 -24.28 8.92 -3.46
C GLU A 64 -22.79 8.57 -3.55
N ILE A 65 -22.08 8.60 -2.42
CA ILE A 65 -20.68 8.15 -2.34
C ILE A 65 -20.57 6.68 -2.73
N GLU A 66 -21.44 5.82 -2.18
CA GLU A 66 -21.49 4.40 -2.51
C GLU A 66 -21.80 4.15 -3.99
N GLU A 67 -22.77 4.87 -4.56
CA GLU A 67 -23.12 4.78 -5.99
C GLU A 67 -21.92 5.17 -6.88
N LYS A 68 -21.19 6.22 -6.50
CA LYS A 68 -19.97 6.63 -7.21
C LYS A 68 -18.87 5.57 -7.11
N LEU A 69 -18.65 4.98 -5.93
CA LEU A 69 -17.69 3.89 -5.75
C LEU A 69 -18.05 2.66 -6.59
N LYS A 70 -19.32 2.24 -6.58
CA LYS A 70 -19.81 1.12 -7.40
C LYS A 70 -19.57 1.37 -8.89
N LYS A 71 -19.86 2.57 -9.37
CA LYS A 71 -19.62 2.95 -10.77
C LYS A 71 -18.13 2.95 -11.13
N LEU A 72 -17.25 3.43 -10.26
CA LEU A 72 -15.80 3.41 -10.49
C LEU A 72 -15.24 1.99 -10.55
N LEU A 73 -15.80 1.08 -9.75
CA LEU A 73 -15.36 -0.30 -9.60
C LEU A 73 -16.14 -1.29 -10.49
N GLU A 74 -17.02 -0.79 -11.37
CA GLU A 74 -17.79 -1.60 -12.31
C GLU A 74 -16.90 -2.10 -13.45
N ASN A 75 -16.16 -3.18 -13.17
CA ASN A 75 -15.27 -3.84 -14.12
C ASN A 75 -15.21 -5.34 -13.82
N ASP A 76 -15.49 -6.17 -14.82
CA ASP A 76 -15.53 -7.63 -14.68
C ASP A 76 -14.18 -8.25 -14.27
N ASN A 77 -13.07 -7.51 -14.44
CA ASN A 77 -11.74 -7.97 -14.03
C ASN A 77 -11.43 -7.68 -12.55
N PHE A 78 -12.30 -6.96 -11.84
CA PHE A 78 -12.09 -6.57 -10.45
C PHE A 78 -12.89 -7.49 -9.51
N SER A 79 -12.21 -8.02 -8.50
CA SER A 79 -12.88 -8.64 -7.34
C SER A 79 -13.20 -7.53 -6.35
N VAL A 80 -14.49 -7.27 -6.11
CA VAL A 80 -14.90 -6.15 -5.26
C VAL A 80 -15.80 -6.64 -4.12
N ILE A 81 -15.42 -6.33 -2.88
CA ILE A 81 -16.20 -6.64 -1.68
C ILE A 81 -16.52 -5.34 -0.95
N PHE A 82 -17.75 -5.22 -0.45
CA PHE A 82 -18.16 -4.10 0.42
C PHE A 82 -18.37 -4.60 1.85
N THR A 83 -17.92 -3.83 2.84
CA THR A 83 -18.17 -4.07 4.28
C THR A 83 -18.86 -2.88 4.90
N TYR A 84 -19.87 -3.13 5.75
CA TYR A 84 -20.73 -2.09 6.33
C TYR A 84 -20.80 -2.15 7.85
N ASP A 85 -20.66 -3.35 8.42
CA ASP A 85 -21.15 -3.71 9.76
C ASP A 85 -20.04 -3.98 10.78
N LYS A 86 -18.77 -3.83 10.38
CA LYS A 86 -17.62 -4.02 11.25
C LYS A 86 -16.50 -3.05 10.93
N ILE A 87 -15.72 -2.71 11.95
CA ILE A 87 -14.42 -2.07 11.77
C ILE A 87 -13.54 -3.01 10.94
N TYR A 88 -13.04 -2.50 9.81
CA TYR A 88 -12.15 -3.22 8.92
C TYR A 88 -11.02 -2.31 8.47
N THR A 89 -9.80 -2.62 8.90
CA THR A 89 -8.64 -1.74 8.73
C THR A 89 -7.71 -2.22 7.63
N ILE A 90 -6.71 -1.40 7.30
CA ILE A 90 -5.64 -1.78 6.38
C ILE A 90 -4.86 -3.01 6.88
N ALA A 91 -4.70 -3.17 8.20
CA ALA A 91 -4.07 -4.34 8.79
C ALA A 91 -4.90 -5.62 8.57
N ASP A 92 -6.23 -5.52 8.67
CA ASP A 92 -7.13 -6.64 8.41
C ASP A 92 -7.14 -7.01 6.93
N TYR A 93 -7.30 -6.00 6.07
CA TYR A 93 -7.30 -6.19 4.63
C TYR A 93 -6.01 -6.83 4.12
N ARG A 94 -4.85 -6.26 4.44
CA ARG A 94 -3.56 -6.79 3.97
C ARG A 94 -3.33 -8.21 4.47
N ARG A 95 -3.73 -8.53 5.69
CA ARG A 95 -3.65 -9.88 6.26
C ARG A 95 -4.52 -10.87 5.49
N ASP A 96 -5.78 -10.51 5.23
CA ASP A 96 -6.73 -11.36 4.52
C ASP A 96 -6.36 -11.53 3.05
N PHE A 97 -5.98 -10.44 2.38
CA PHE A 97 -5.44 -10.42 1.03
C PHE A 97 -4.23 -11.35 0.90
N ASN A 98 -3.26 -11.23 1.80
CA ASN A 98 -2.08 -12.10 1.82
C ASN A 98 -2.47 -13.57 1.95
N ASN A 99 -3.34 -13.90 2.91
CA ASN A 99 -3.74 -15.28 3.17
C ASN A 99 -4.47 -15.90 1.98
N LYS A 100 -5.42 -15.17 1.38
CA LYS A 100 -6.21 -15.62 0.22
C LYS A 100 -5.31 -15.83 -0.99
N TYR A 101 -4.62 -14.78 -1.40
CA TYR A 101 -3.94 -14.78 -2.69
C TYR A 101 -2.60 -15.53 -2.67
N CYS A 102 -1.98 -15.76 -1.51
CA CYS A 102 -0.74 -16.55 -1.48
C CYS A 102 -0.93 -17.97 -2.03
N THR A 103 -2.15 -18.53 -1.98
CA THR A 103 -2.45 -19.85 -2.56
C THR A 103 -2.92 -19.80 -4.02
N GLU A 104 -3.19 -18.61 -4.56
CA GLU A 104 -3.78 -18.44 -5.90
C GLU A 104 -2.77 -17.91 -6.93
N VAL A 105 -1.77 -17.15 -6.48
CA VAL A 105 -0.80 -16.46 -7.35
C VAL A 105 0.64 -16.68 -6.88
N ASP A 106 1.61 -16.27 -7.71
CA ASP A 106 3.04 -16.41 -7.44
C ASP A 106 3.61 -15.19 -6.69
N VAL A 107 3.06 -14.01 -6.97
CA VAL A 107 3.53 -12.73 -6.43
C VAL A 107 2.36 -11.85 -5.99
N LEU A 108 2.51 -11.23 -4.82
CA LEU A 108 1.55 -10.35 -4.19
C LEU A 108 2.05 -8.90 -4.24
N MET A 109 1.14 -7.95 -4.42
CA MET A 109 1.42 -6.52 -4.36
C MET A 109 0.35 -5.80 -3.54
N TRP A 110 0.78 -4.92 -2.63
CA TRP A 110 -0.11 -4.01 -1.92
C TRP A 110 -0.26 -2.70 -2.67
N GLY A 111 -1.50 -2.37 -3.03
CA GLY A 111 -1.91 -1.04 -3.48
C GLY A 111 -2.48 -0.20 -2.34
N GLU A 112 -2.61 1.10 -2.61
CA GLU A 112 -3.33 2.07 -1.78
C GLU A 112 -4.07 3.05 -2.71
N THR A 113 -5.20 3.61 -2.29
CA THR A 113 -6.02 4.52 -3.11
C THR A 113 -5.28 5.77 -3.61
N ASP A 114 -4.21 6.15 -2.92
CA ASP A 114 -3.30 7.25 -3.24
C ASP A 114 -1.97 6.79 -3.82
N SER A 115 -1.88 5.55 -4.31
CA SER A 115 -0.74 5.09 -5.08
C SER A 115 -0.98 5.25 -6.58
N LEU A 116 0.07 5.53 -7.35
CA LEU A 116 0.03 5.39 -8.81
C LEU A 116 0.97 4.26 -9.21
N ILE A 117 0.40 3.25 -9.85
CA ILE A 117 1.11 2.04 -10.27
C ILE A 117 1.81 2.29 -11.62
N PRO A 118 3.13 2.07 -11.72
CA PRO A 118 3.85 2.19 -12.99
C PRO A 118 3.27 1.25 -14.04
N ARG A 119 3.08 1.71 -15.28
CA ARG A 119 2.56 0.84 -16.35
C ARG A 119 3.45 -0.37 -16.65
N GLN A 120 4.75 -0.27 -16.35
CA GLN A 120 5.72 -1.35 -16.53
C GLN A 120 5.67 -2.43 -15.42
N THR A 121 4.83 -2.26 -14.39
CA THR A 121 4.85 -3.07 -13.15
C THR A 121 4.88 -4.57 -13.42
N PHE A 122 3.86 -5.13 -14.08
CA PHE A 122 3.76 -6.59 -14.21
C PHE A 122 4.84 -7.20 -15.10
N MET A 123 5.31 -6.48 -16.12
CA MET A 123 6.45 -6.92 -16.94
C MET A 123 7.73 -7.02 -16.10
N ILE A 124 7.97 -6.03 -15.23
CA ILE A 124 9.13 -6.01 -14.33
C ILE A 124 9.02 -7.15 -13.31
N LEU A 125 7.85 -7.33 -12.70
CA LEU A 125 7.64 -8.39 -11.72
C LEU A 125 7.77 -9.78 -12.33
N ASP A 126 7.36 -9.97 -13.59
CA ASP A 126 7.55 -11.23 -14.33
C ASP A 126 9.02 -11.53 -14.60
N GLY A 127 9.77 -10.52 -15.06
CA GLY A 127 11.21 -10.65 -15.22
C GLY A 127 11.92 -10.97 -13.90
N LEU A 128 11.55 -10.28 -12.82
CA LEU A 128 12.13 -10.49 -11.49
C LEU A 128 11.82 -11.89 -10.96
N HIS A 129 10.54 -12.29 -10.94
CA HIS A 129 10.13 -13.59 -10.44
C HIS A 129 10.74 -14.74 -11.25
N HIS A 130 10.77 -14.60 -12.59
CA HIS A 130 11.40 -15.59 -13.46
C HIS A 130 12.86 -15.87 -13.08
N GLN A 131 13.62 -14.83 -12.73
CA GLN A 131 15.04 -14.91 -12.41
C GLN A 131 15.30 -15.46 -10.99
N THR A 132 14.36 -15.29 -10.06
CA THR A 132 14.57 -15.58 -8.64
C THR A 132 13.90 -16.86 -8.16
N LYS A 133 12.83 -17.32 -8.82
CA LYS A 133 12.00 -18.45 -8.37
C LYS A 133 12.76 -19.73 -7.99
N ASP A 134 13.89 -20.04 -8.63
CA ASP A 134 14.63 -21.28 -8.39
C ASP A 134 15.73 -21.14 -7.32
N LYS A 135 16.21 -19.92 -7.05
CA LYS A 135 17.34 -19.66 -6.13
C LYS A 135 16.91 -18.97 -4.84
N THR A 136 16.05 -17.97 -4.97
CA THR A 136 15.51 -17.16 -3.88
C THR A 136 14.00 -17.05 -4.04
N PRO A 137 13.24 -18.16 -3.91
CA PRO A 137 11.79 -18.18 -4.12
C PRO A 137 11.04 -17.28 -3.12
N LYS A 138 11.66 -16.98 -1.98
CA LYS A 138 11.18 -16.05 -0.96
C LYS A 138 11.92 -14.74 -1.16
N TYR A 139 11.18 -13.67 -1.43
CA TYR A 139 11.75 -12.34 -1.61
C TYR A 139 10.71 -11.25 -1.40
N VAL A 140 11.21 -10.06 -1.12
CA VAL A 140 10.45 -8.81 -1.14
C VAL A 140 10.95 -7.97 -2.29
N ALA A 141 10.12 -7.11 -2.86
CA ALA A 141 10.51 -6.12 -3.85
C ALA A 141 9.82 -4.78 -3.60
N THR A 142 10.46 -3.70 -4.01
CA THR A 142 9.87 -2.36 -4.03
C THR A 142 10.38 -1.57 -5.24
N PHE A 143 9.57 -0.63 -5.68
CA PHE A 143 9.94 0.33 -6.72
C PHE A 143 10.60 1.55 -6.06
N GLY A 144 11.33 2.34 -6.85
CA GLY A 144 11.90 3.59 -6.38
C GLY A 144 10.82 4.54 -5.88
N ILE A 145 11.03 5.18 -4.74
CA ILE A 145 10.07 6.12 -4.13
C ILE A 145 10.58 7.56 -4.16
N CYS A 146 9.72 8.51 -3.78
CA CYS A 146 10.10 9.93 -3.67
C CYS A 146 11.14 10.19 -2.55
N LYS A 147 11.57 11.45 -2.40
CA LYS A 147 12.53 11.83 -1.36
C LYS A 147 11.91 11.67 0.03
N MET A 148 12.63 11.03 0.93
CA MET A 148 12.20 10.78 2.30
C MET A 148 12.94 11.68 3.30
N TRP A 149 12.51 11.63 4.55
CA TRP A 149 12.92 12.56 5.61
C TRP A 149 14.30 12.29 6.22
N ASP A 150 14.88 11.11 5.99
CA ASP A 150 16.21 10.76 6.51
C ASP A 150 16.99 9.78 5.62
N ASP A 151 18.27 9.62 5.94
CA ASP A 151 19.24 8.82 5.17
C ASP A 151 18.95 7.31 5.18
N SER A 152 18.17 6.80 6.14
CA SER A 152 17.82 5.37 6.20
C SER A 152 16.89 4.94 5.07
N TRP A 153 16.33 5.88 4.31
CA TRP A 153 15.47 5.64 3.16
C TRP A 153 16.18 5.74 1.81
N LYS A 154 17.37 6.35 1.75
CA LYS A 154 18.21 6.44 0.53
C LYS A 154 18.32 5.15 -0.26
N PRO A 155 18.40 3.95 0.37
CA PRO A 155 18.45 2.70 -0.39
C PRO A 155 17.25 2.48 -1.32
N ILE A 156 16.05 2.93 -0.93
CA ILE A 156 14.81 2.72 -1.69
C ILE A 156 14.29 3.97 -2.41
N GLU A 157 14.88 5.14 -2.16
CA GLU A 157 14.63 6.35 -2.94
C GLU A 157 14.99 6.14 -4.41
N HIS A 158 14.17 6.71 -5.29
CA HIS A 158 14.41 6.74 -6.72
C HIS A 158 15.69 7.52 -7.04
N SER A 159 16.43 7.12 -8.07
CA SER A 159 17.73 7.72 -8.40
C SER A 159 17.66 9.24 -8.63
N GLU A 160 16.64 9.72 -9.35
CA GLU A 160 16.42 11.17 -9.57
C GLU A 160 16.00 11.95 -8.31
N PHE A 161 15.60 11.26 -7.23
CA PHE A 161 15.12 11.86 -5.97
C PHE A 161 16.18 11.80 -4.87
N THR A 162 17.08 10.82 -4.91
CA THR A 162 18.00 10.48 -3.79
C THR A 162 18.85 11.68 -3.35
N ASP A 163 19.36 12.47 -4.30
CA ASP A 163 20.25 13.60 -4.04
C ASP A 163 19.51 14.93 -3.80
N LYS A 164 18.18 14.93 -3.82
CA LYS A 164 17.38 16.13 -3.54
C LYS A 164 17.34 16.40 -2.03
N PRO A 165 17.26 17.68 -1.61
CA PRO A 165 17.13 18.01 -0.20
C PRO A 165 15.75 17.61 0.31
N PHE A 166 15.69 17.13 1.55
CA PHE A 166 14.43 17.05 2.28
C PHE A 166 14.07 18.44 2.83
N ILE A 167 12.84 18.88 2.56
CA ILE A 167 12.29 20.15 3.05
C ILE A 167 10.99 19.82 3.80
N GLU A 168 10.92 20.21 5.07
CA GLU A 168 9.74 19.95 5.89
C GLU A 168 8.54 20.75 5.37
N ASN A 169 7.37 20.11 5.28
CA ASN A 169 6.12 20.73 4.80
C ASN A 169 6.18 21.33 3.39
N ASP A 170 7.02 20.76 2.52
CA ASP A 170 7.12 21.16 1.12
C ASP A 170 6.04 20.49 0.27
N TYR A 171 5.13 21.27 -0.31
CA TYR A 171 4.06 20.79 -1.18
C TYR A 171 4.29 21.13 -2.65
N ASP A 172 5.36 21.88 -2.96
CA ASP A 172 5.55 22.54 -4.25
C ASP A 172 6.64 21.87 -5.08
N ASN A 173 7.73 21.43 -4.45
CA ASN A 173 8.80 20.78 -5.20
C ASN A 173 8.40 19.35 -5.57
N TRP A 174 8.53 19.01 -6.86
CA TRP A 174 8.12 17.71 -7.42
C TRP A 174 8.78 16.48 -6.77
N TRP A 175 9.91 16.67 -6.07
CA TRP A 175 10.62 15.58 -5.37
C TRP A 175 10.10 15.34 -3.95
N SER A 176 9.30 16.25 -3.41
CA SER A 176 8.85 16.21 -2.03
C SER A 176 7.92 15.04 -1.75
N LEU A 177 8.04 14.50 -0.54
CA LEU A 177 7.11 13.53 0.05
C LEU A 177 5.65 14.00 0.09
N LYS A 178 5.40 15.32 0.09
CA LYS A 178 4.04 15.88 0.15
C LYS A 178 3.55 16.47 -1.17
N TYR A 179 4.36 16.44 -2.22
CA TYR A 179 3.93 16.78 -3.56
C TYR A 179 2.88 15.78 -4.05
N THR A 180 1.81 16.27 -4.67
CA THR A 180 0.78 15.41 -5.27
C THR A 180 1.10 15.23 -6.75
N MET A 181 1.74 14.12 -7.08
CA MET A 181 2.18 13.82 -8.46
C MET A 181 1.07 13.13 -9.24
N ASN A 182 0.82 13.55 -10.47
CA ASN A 182 -0.14 12.88 -11.36
C ASN A 182 0.53 11.79 -12.21
N ILE A 183 -0.30 10.96 -12.86
CA ILE A 183 0.16 9.82 -13.65
C ILE A 183 1.07 10.20 -14.83
N ASN A 184 0.83 11.34 -15.46
CA ASN A 184 1.64 11.82 -16.58
C ASN A 184 3.04 12.25 -16.11
N GLU A 185 3.13 12.87 -14.94
CA GLU A 185 4.41 13.21 -14.32
C GLU A 185 5.20 11.96 -13.95
N MET A 186 4.56 10.98 -13.30
CA MET A 186 5.20 9.70 -12.98
C MET A 186 5.71 9.00 -14.25
N ASN A 187 4.89 8.93 -15.29
CA ASN A 187 5.27 8.29 -16.56
C ASN A 187 6.46 9.00 -17.22
N LYS A 188 6.60 10.33 -17.10
CA LYS A 188 7.79 11.05 -17.61
C LYS A 188 9.09 10.58 -16.96
N PHE A 189 9.09 10.13 -15.71
CA PHE A 189 10.27 9.51 -15.09
C PHE A 189 10.48 8.10 -15.63
N ASN A 190 9.44 7.27 -15.58
CA ASN A 190 9.53 5.84 -15.90
C ASN A 190 9.83 5.58 -17.38
N ASP A 191 9.38 6.44 -18.28
CA ASP A 191 9.56 6.27 -19.73
C ASP A 191 10.99 6.54 -20.21
N LYS A 192 11.82 7.19 -19.38
CA LYS A 192 13.25 7.37 -19.68
C LYS A 192 14.04 6.06 -19.51
N VAL A 193 13.47 5.07 -18.82
CA VAL A 193 14.19 3.87 -18.41
C VAL A 193 14.23 2.86 -19.55
N THR A 194 15.43 2.64 -20.09
CA THR A 194 15.71 1.57 -21.05
C THR A 194 16.26 0.32 -20.39
N GLU A 195 16.92 0.46 -19.24
CA GLU A 195 17.52 -0.63 -18.47
C GLU A 195 17.18 -0.48 -16.98
N LEU A 196 16.73 -1.56 -16.35
CA LEU A 196 16.35 -1.55 -14.94
C LEU A 196 17.58 -1.52 -14.04
N ASN A 197 17.59 -0.60 -13.08
CA ASN A 197 18.56 -0.59 -11.97
C ASN A 197 17.97 -1.38 -10.81
N VAL A 198 18.27 -2.68 -10.78
CA VAL A 198 17.83 -3.58 -9.70
C VAL A 198 18.95 -3.71 -8.67
N GLN A 199 18.68 -3.27 -7.44
CA GLN A 199 19.57 -3.42 -6.29
C GLN A 199 19.03 -4.47 -5.34
N VAL A 200 19.91 -5.04 -4.50
CA VAL A 200 19.53 -6.00 -3.47
C VAL A 200 19.94 -5.45 -2.11
N LEU A 201 19.00 -5.41 -1.17
CA LEU A 201 19.27 -5.11 0.22
C LEU A 201 19.18 -6.39 1.05
N ASN A 202 20.12 -6.53 1.99
CA ASN A 202 20.14 -7.60 2.99
C ASN A 202 19.50 -7.16 4.32
N SER A 203 19.13 -5.88 4.45
CA SER A 203 18.34 -5.36 5.56
C SER A 203 17.06 -4.78 5.01
N PHE A 204 15.92 -5.20 5.56
CA PHE A 204 14.63 -4.76 5.07
C PHE A 204 14.38 -3.27 5.33
N LYS A 205 13.72 -2.64 4.37
CA LYS A 205 13.13 -1.31 4.49
C LYS A 205 11.79 -1.32 3.75
N PHE A 206 10.71 -1.56 4.48
CA PHE A 206 9.37 -1.64 3.89
C PHE A 206 8.74 -0.25 3.78
N ASN A 207 8.07 -0.05 2.64
CA ASN A 207 7.06 0.99 2.45
C ASN A 207 5.78 0.26 2.06
N GLY A 208 4.70 0.42 2.82
CA GLY A 208 3.43 -0.27 2.55
C GLY A 208 2.88 -0.04 1.14
N CYS A 209 3.10 1.14 0.56
CA CYS A 209 2.64 1.48 -0.79
C CYS A 209 3.49 0.78 -1.85
N GLY A 210 2.86 -0.10 -2.63
CA GLY A 210 3.51 -0.85 -3.70
C GLY A 210 4.49 -1.90 -3.20
N LEU A 211 4.34 -2.35 -1.95
CA LEU A 211 5.15 -3.44 -1.44
C LEU A 211 4.82 -4.71 -2.23
N VAL A 212 5.85 -5.33 -2.80
CA VAL A 212 5.74 -6.57 -3.55
C VAL A 212 6.46 -7.68 -2.79
N PHE A 213 5.92 -8.89 -2.81
CA PHE A 213 6.57 -10.04 -2.19
C PHE A 213 6.07 -11.34 -2.83
N SER A 214 6.91 -12.37 -2.81
CA SER A 214 6.49 -13.67 -3.31
C SER A 214 5.49 -14.34 -2.37
N SER A 215 4.55 -15.07 -2.95
CA SER A 215 3.57 -15.85 -2.19
C SER A 215 4.23 -16.87 -1.25
N GLU A 216 5.43 -17.33 -1.58
CA GLU A 216 6.24 -18.25 -0.78
C GLU A 216 6.63 -17.73 0.60
N LEU A 217 6.66 -16.41 0.82
CA LEU A 217 6.84 -15.83 2.16
C LEU A 217 5.62 -16.10 3.04
N VAL A 218 4.43 -15.82 2.50
CA VAL A 218 3.17 -15.98 3.22
C VAL A 218 2.81 -17.45 3.42
N ARG A 219 3.03 -18.30 2.42
CA ARG A 219 2.84 -19.77 2.53
C ARG A 219 3.71 -20.38 3.64
N CYS A 220 4.88 -19.79 3.91
CA CYS A 220 5.74 -20.21 5.02
C CYS A 220 5.37 -19.61 6.36
N GLY A 221 4.28 -18.84 6.44
CA GLY A 221 3.68 -18.34 7.67
C GLY A 221 3.94 -16.86 7.98
N ALA A 222 4.76 -16.16 7.19
CA ALA A 222 4.99 -14.73 7.44
C ALA A 222 3.75 -13.93 7.04
N ASN A 223 3.16 -13.23 8.00
CA ASN A 223 2.06 -12.30 7.77
C ASN A 223 1.99 -11.28 8.93
N ILE A 224 1.07 -10.31 8.83
CA ILE A 224 0.77 -9.30 9.83
C ILE A 224 0.15 -9.98 11.07
N PRO A 225 0.76 -9.90 12.26
CA PRO A 225 0.19 -10.45 13.49
C PRO A 225 -1.20 -9.87 13.77
N ARG A 226 -2.15 -10.71 14.20
CA ARG A 226 -3.53 -10.26 14.51
C ARG A 226 -3.63 -9.20 15.60
N SER A 227 -2.62 -9.10 16.47
CA SER A 227 -2.50 -8.03 17.45
C SER A 227 -2.31 -6.66 16.81
N VAL A 228 -1.69 -6.56 15.63
CA VAL A 228 -1.59 -5.32 14.87
C VAL A 228 -2.90 -5.13 14.12
N PHE A 229 -3.74 -4.23 14.65
CA PHE A 229 -5.14 -4.11 14.29
C PHE A 229 -5.48 -2.81 13.53
N PHE A 230 -4.51 -1.92 13.33
CA PHE A 230 -4.76 -0.63 12.68
C PHE A 230 -3.61 -0.16 11.78
N VAL A 231 -2.62 0.54 12.35
CA VAL A 231 -1.44 1.08 11.67
C VAL A 231 -0.18 0.31 12.09
N HIS A 232 0.95 0.55 11.39
CA HIS A 232 2.21 -0.20 11.53
C HIS A 232 2.14 -1.65 11.04
N GLU A 233 1.14 -1.98 10.25
CA GLU A 233 0.94 -3.27 9.64
C GLU A 233 2.07 -3.64 8.67
N ASP A 234 2.58 -2.69 7.89
CA ASP A 234 3.74 -2.89 7.00
C ASP A 234 5.03 -3.19 7.78
N THR A 235 5.27 -2.45 8.84
CA THR A 235 6.39 -2.64 9.77
C THR A 235 6.24 -3.97 10.49
N SER A 236 5.04 -4.34 10.93
CA SER A 236 4.81 -5.63 11.59
C SER A 236 5.04 -6.80 10.64
N PHE A 237 4.71 -6.65 9.36
CA PHE A 237 5.00 -7.66 8.34
C PHE A 237 6.51 -7.78 8.10
N MET A 238 7.22 -6.65 8.02
CA MET A 238 8.69 -6.63 7.95
C MET A 238 9.32 -7.37 9.14
N LEU A 239 8.88 -7.06 10.36
CA LEU A 239 9.38 -7.70 11.57
C LEU A 239 9.02 -9.20 11.63
N SER A 240 7.85 -9.59 11.10
CA SER A 240 7.42 -10.99 10.96
C SER A 240 8.35 -11.75 10.01
N VAL A 241 8.64 -11.20 8.83
CA VAL A 241 9.60 -11.75 7.86
C VAL A 241 10.99 -11.87 8.49
N GLN A 242 11.48 -10.81 9.13
CA GLN A 242 12.80 -10.80 9.79
C GLN A 242 12.87 -11.84 10.93
N ARG A 243 11.80 -11.99 11.72
CA ARG A 243 11.76 -12.97 12.81
C ARG A 243 11.81 -14.41 12.30
N MET A 244 11.16 -14.68 11.16
CA MET A 244 11.06 -16.03 10.62
C MET A 244 12.26 -16.44 9.77
N PHE A 245 12.87 -15.49 9.05
CA PHE A 245 13.90 -15.80 8.06
C PHE A 245 15.24 -15.08 8.28
N GLY A 246 15.33 -14.20 9.28
CA GLY A 246 16.53 -13.36 9.48
C GLY A 246 16.87 -12.57 8.23
N ASP A 247 18.17 -12.50 7.93
CA ASP A 247 18.72 -11.75 6.78
C ASP A 247 18.90 -12.63 5.52
N THR A 248 18.25 -13.80 5.47
CA THR A 248 18.43 -14.77 4.37
C THR A 248 17.57 -14.48 3.14
N ILE A 249 16.59 -13.59 3.28
CA ILE A 249 15.63 -13.26 2.23
C ILE A 249 16.01 -11.91 1.62
N PRO A 250 16.19 -11.82 0.29
CA PRO A 250 16.54 -10.57 -0.35
C PRO A 250 15.35 -9.61 -0.45
N GLN A 251 15.64 -8.31 -0.35
CA GLN A 251 14.75 -7.26 -0.83
C GLN A 251 15.30 -6.67 -2.13
N PHE A 252 14.58 -6.84 -3.23
CA PHE A 252 14.92 -6.27 -4.53
C PHE A 252 14.36 -4.84 -4.66
N ILE A 253 15.18 -3.91 -5.12
CA ILE A 253 14.82 -2.51 -5.30
C ILE A 253 14.94 -2.17 -6.78
N VAL A 254 13.81 -1.91 -7.46
CA VAL A 254 13.81 -1.40 -8.83
C VAL A 254 13.96 0.12 -8.78
N LYS A 255 15.19 0.58 -8.56
CA LYS A 255 15.50 1.93 -8.07
C LYS A 255 15.14 3.04 -9.06
N ASN A 256 15.12 2.76 -10.35
CA ASN A 256 14.87 3.77 -11.39
C ASN A 256 13.45 3.70 -12.00
N ILE A 257 12.54 2.92 -11.43
CA ILE A 257 11.11 2.98 -11.77
C ILE A 257 10.41 3.57 -10.55
N LEU A 258 9.81 4.74 -10.72
CA LEU A 258 9.10 5.50 -9.70
C LEU A 258 7.69 4.97 -9.51
N ILE A 259 7.37 4.54 -8.29
CA ILE A 259 5.99 4.46 -7.80
C ILE A 259 5.66 5.72 -7.00
N VAL A 260 4.46 6.26 -7.19
CA VAL A 260 4.00 7.44 -6.44
C VAL A 260 3.14 7.01 -5.26
N HIS A 261 3.36 7.65 -4.11
CA HIS A 261 2.52 7.56 -2.91
C HIS A 261 2.07 8.97 -2.54
N ASN A 262 0.90 9.39 -3.03
CA ASN A 262 0.30 10.70 -2.79
C ASN A 262 -0.36 10.79 -1.40
N ARG A 263 0.41 10.48 -0.34
CA ARG A 263 -0.07 10.43 1.04
C ARG A 263 -0.81 11.69 1.45
N ASN A 264 -0.38 12.84 0.97
CA ASN A 264 -0.94 14.14 1.31
C ASN A 264 -1.93 14.67 0.27
N HIS A 265 -2.46 13.81 -0.62
CA HIS A 265 -3.42 14.25 -1.64
C HIS A 265 -4.58 15.02 -0.97
N PRO A 266 -4.87 16.27 -1.38
CA PRO A 266 -5.90 17.10 -0.76
C PRO A 266 -7.32 16.50 -0.74
N LYS A 267 -7.59 15.54 -1.62
CA LYS A 267 -8.89 14.87 -1.78
C LYS A 267 -8.90 13.44 -1.22
N LYS A 268 -7.84 12.98 -0.56
CA LYS A 268 -7.79 11.63 0.03
C LYS A 268 -8.82 11.43 1.14
N ARG A 269 -9.13 12.47 1.91
CA ARG A 269 -10.05 12.36 3.06
C ARG A 269 -11.14 13.43 3.00
N MET A 270 -12.26 13.03 2.43
CA MET A 270 -13.42 13.89 2.15
C MET A 270 -14.66 13.44 2.93
N TYR A 271 -15.56 14.38 3.19
CA TYR A 271 -16.90 14.10 3.74
C TYR A 271 -16.94 13.51 5.16
N VAL A 272 -15.82 13.49 5.89
CA VAL A 272 -15.77 13.02 7.28
C VAL A 272 -16.22 14.13 8.23
N LYS A 273 -17.19 13.80 9.10
CA LYS A 273 -17.78 14.72 10.07
C LYS A 273 -16.81 15.05 11.21
N GLY A 274 -16.78 16.33 11.59
CA GLY A 274 -16.13 16.77 12.84
C GLY A 274 -14.60 16.84 12.82
N GLU A 275 -13.97 16.64 11.67
CA GLU A 275 -12.51 16.74 11.55
C GLU A 275 -12.04 18.20 11.47
N THR A 276 -10.89 18.47 12.07
CA THR A 276 -10.29 19.81 12.05
C THR A 276 -8.84 19.79 11.58
N GLY A 277 -8.38 20.91 11.02
CA GLY A 277 -7.00 21.08 10.57
C GLY A 277 -6.83 21.15 9.05
N GLN A 278 -5.69 21.71 8.64
CA GLN A 278 -5.38 22.03 7.25
C GLN A 278 -4.70 20.89 6.48
N THR A 279 -4.24 19.86 7.18
CA THR A 279 -3.58 18.69 6.58
C THR A 279 -4.32 17.42 6.95
N MET A 280 -4.18 16.38 6.13
CA MET A 280 -4.78 15.07 6.40
C MET A 280 -4.33 14.49 7.75
N ASN A 281 -3.06 14.68 8.13
CA ASN A 281 -2.56 14.20 9.42
C ASN A 281 -3.21 14.94 10.59
N LEU A 282 -3.47 16.24 10.46
CA LEU A 282 -4.19 17.00 11.48
C LEU A 282 -5.65 16.54 11.57
N LYS A 283 -6.32 16.34 10.43
CA LYS A 283 -7.71 15.82 10.38
C LYS A 283 -7.85 14.46 11.08
N ARG A 284 -6.94 13.51 10.81
CA ARG A 284 -6.94 12.21 11.50
C ARG A 284 -6.74 12.37 13.01
N ARG A 285 -5.74 13.17 13.40
CA ARG A 285 -5.37 13.38 14.81
C ARG A 285 -6.36 14.24 15.60
N SER A 286 -7.33 14.89 14.95
CA SER A 286 -8.44 15.51 15.66
C SER A 286 -9.46 14.49 16.20
N ASN A 287 -9.32 13.21 15.86
CA ASN A 287 -10.13 12.13 16.43
C ASN A 287 -9.36 11.40 17.54
N ASP A 288 -9.89 11.41 18.76
CA ASP A 288 -9.23 10.78 19.92
C ASP A 288 -9.01 9.28 19.73
N TRP A 289 -9.97 8.58 19.13
CA TRP A 289 -9.85 7.16 18.84
C TRP A 289 -8.64 6.87 17.92
N TYR A 290 -8.34 7.75 16.97
CA TYR A 290 -7.24 7.56 16.02
C TYR A 290 -5.91 7.63 16.73
N VAL A 291 -5.74 8.60 17.64
CA VAL A 291 -4.53 8.76 18.43
C VAL A 291 -4.32 7.56 19.36
N LYS A 292 -5.37 7.14 20.07
CA LYS A 292 -5.34 5.95 20.96
C LYS A 292 -5.02 4.68 20.18
N ALA A 293 -5.78 4.40 19.12
CA ALA A 293 -5.59 3.21 18.27
C ALA A 293 -4.22 3.18 17.61
N SER A 294 -3.71 4.32 17.14
CA SER A 294 -2.38 4.38 16.51
C SER A 294 -1.29 3.98 17.50
N LYS A 295 -1.32 4.55 18.71
CA LYS A 295 -0.37 4.23 19.78
C LYS A 295 -0.47 2.76 20.20
N MET A 296 -1.68 2.26 20.45
CA MET A 296 -1.89 0.87 20.87
C MET A 296 -1.47 -0.14 19.78
N SER A 297 -1.72 0.17 18.51
CA SER A 297 -1.28 -0.66 17.38
C SER A 297 0.24 -0.62 17.18
N GLU A 298 0.88 0.54 17.38
CA GLU A 298 2.34 0.68 17.41
C GLU A 298 2.97 -0.16 18.53
N GLU A 299 2.44 -0.07 19.75
CA GLU A 299 2.89 -0.87 20.88
C GLU A 299 2.73 -2.37 20.61
N ASN A 300 1.61 -2.78 20.00
CA ASN A 300 1.42 -4.17 19.57
C ASN A 300 2.45 -4.59 18.53
N CYS A 301 2.79 -3.74 17.55
CA CYS A 301 3.79 -4.04 16.53
C CYS A 301 5.15 -4.37 17.15
N TYR A 302 5.68 -3.48 18.00
CA TYR A 302 6.99 -3.66 18.61
C TYR A 302 7.03 -4.66 19.77
N ASN A 303 5.87 -5.10 20.29
CA ASN A 303 5.77 -6.14 21.32
C ASN A 303 5.22 -7.48 20.81
N SER A 304 5.01 -7.65 19.51
CA SER A 304 4.41 -8.87 18.93
C SER A 304 5.17 -10.17 19.23
N PHE A 305 6.46 -10.08 19.59
CA PHE A 305 7.30 -11.24 19.94
C PHE A 305 7.68 -11.32 21.43
N ASN A 306 7.15 -10.40 22.24
CA ASN A 306 7.39 -10.33 23.68
C ASN A 306 6.24 -11.02 24.44
N GLN A 307 6.49 -11.44 25.68
CA GLN A 307 5.46 -11.99 26.57
C GLN A 307 4.63 -10.87 27.21
N ILE A 308 3.91 -10.11 26.39
CA ILE A 308 3.09 -8.95 26.79
C ILE A 308 1.71 -9.09 26.17
N LYS A 309 0.67 -8.72 26.92
CA LYS A 309 -0.71 -8.73 26.43
C LYS A 309 -0.92 -7.62 25.40
N SER A 310 -1.45 -7.98 24.23
CA SER A 310 -1.77 -7.02 23.18
C SER A 310 -3.04 -6.22 23.46
N TYR A 311 -3.08 -4.99 22.98
CA TYR A 311 -4.27 -4.15 22.92
C TYR A 311 -5.22 -4.55 21.79
N SER A 312 -6.46 -4.11 21.87
CA SER A 312 -7.55 -4.34 20.93
C SER A 312 -8.43 -3.10 20.79
N TRP A 313 -9.37 -3.12 19.84
CA TRP A 313 -10.40 -2.08 19.74
C TRP A 313 -11.21 -1.88 21.03
N LYS A 314 -11.39 -2.94 21.83
CA LYS A 314 -12.05 -2.82 23.14
C LYS A 314 -11.26 -1.89 24.07
N ASP A 315 -9.93 -1.94 24.03
CA ASP A 315 -9.08 -1.09 24.88
C ASP A 315 -9.13 0.36 24.39
N VAL A 316 -9.20 0.59 23.08
CA VAL A 316 -9.34 1.93 22.48
C VAL A 316 -10.62 2.65 22.96
N PHE A 317 -11.74 1.94 23.02
CA PHE A 317 -13.04 2.54 23.35
C PHE A 317 -13.39 2.57 24.85
N ASN A 318 -12.65 1.86 25.70
CA ASN A 318 -12.90 1.83 27.15
C ASN A 318 -11.95 2.74 27.97
N ASP A 319 -11.03 3.44 27.30
CA ASP A 319 -10.02 4.33 27.92
C ASP A 319 -10.52 5.76 28.14
#